data_AF-A0A0R3QHH2-F1
#
_entry.id   AF-A0A0R3QHH2-F1
#
_cell.length_a   1.000
_cell.length_b   1.000
_cell.length_c   1.000
_cell.angle_alpha   90.00
_cell.angle_beta   90.00
_cell.angle_gamma   90.00
#
_symmetry.space_group_name_H-M   'P 1'
#
loop_
_entity.id
_entity.type
_entity.pdbx_description
1 polymer ?
#
loop_
_entity_poly.entity_id
_entity_poly.type
_entity_poly.pdbx_seq_one_letter_code
_entity_poly.pdbx_strand_id
1 'polypeptide(L)'
;MAIFMRTATDLDCTLSFHCRNNQPQLTFESNRTAANGLKGVKVCMTEMDDEVQIVVQTNGTELDKECWKKTDRAQFLWAIRGKCQKILTQ
;
A
#
# COMPACT_ATOMS: atom_id res chain seq x y z
N MET A 1 -4.29 12.27 -0.72
CA MET A 1 -2.80 12.29 -0.63
C MET A 1 -2.26 12.45 0.78
N ALA A 2 -2.47 13.59 1.48
CA ALA A 2 -1.79 13.89 2.76
C ALA A 2 -1.93 12.82 3.85
N ILE A 3 -3.03 12.07 3.86
CA ILE A 3 -3.28 11.05 4.88
C ILE A 3 -2.45 9.79 4.66
N PHE A 4 -2.21 9.37 3.41
CA PHE A 4 -1.33 8.23 3.14
C PHE A 4 0.12 8.56 3.44
N MET A 5 0.53 9.82 3.22
CA MET A 5 1.85 10.30 3.65
C MET A 5 2.00 10.21 5.17
N ARG A 6 0.98 10.62 5.94
CA ARG A 6 1.00 10.46 7.41
C ARG A 6 1.09 9.00 7.82
N THR A 7 0.30 8.11 7.21
CA THR A 7 0.41 6.66 7.46
C THR A 7 1.83 6.15 7.18
N ALA A 8 2.46 6.61 6.09
CA ALA A 8 3.82 6.22 5.75
C ALA A 8 4.83 6.68 6.81
N THR A 9 4.71 7.94 7.26
CA THR A 9 5.53 8.50 8.33
C THR A 9 5.33 7.76 9.66
N ASP A 10 4.09 7.51 10.06
CA ASP A 10 3.75 6.86 11.34
C ASP A 10 4.26 5.42 11.42
N LEU A 11 4.37 4.74 10.27
CA LEU A 11 4.78 3.34 10.16
C LEU A 11 6.24 3.16 9.70
N ASP A 12 7.01 4.25 9.60
CA ASP A 12 8.39 4.24 9.07
C ASP A 12 8.53 3.48 7.73
N CYS A 13 7.64 3.80 6.79
CA CYS A 13 7.63 3.20 5.46
C CYS A 13 7.67 4.24 4.34
N THR A 14 8.11 3.79 3.17
CA THR A 14 8.17 4.55 1.94
C THR A 14 6.84 4.43 1.23
N LEU A 15 6.26 5.57 0.86
CA LEU A 15 5.10 5.65 -0.03
C LEU A 15 5.55 6.06 -1.43
N SER A 16 5.19 5.25 -2.42
CA SER A 16 5.39 5.57 -3.84
C SER A 16 4.06 5.69 -4.56
N PHE A 17 3.98 6.60 -5.53
CA PHE A 17 2.86 6.72 -6.44
C PHE A 17 3.34 6.48 -7.87
N HIS A 18 2.58 5.66 -8.60
CA HIS A 18 2.79 5.44 -10.02
C HIS A 18 1.44 5.51 -10.73
N CYS A 19 1.43 6.05 -11.94
CA CYS A 19 0.26 6.01 -12.81
C CYS A 19 0.70 5.50 -14.17
N ARG A 20 0.54 4.20 -14.41
CA ARG A 20 0.86 3.57 -15.71
C ARG A 20 -0.45 3.24 -16.39
N ASN A 21 -0.57 3.52 -17.68
CA ASN A 21 -1.77 3.23 -18.47
C ASN A 21 -3.06 3.80 -17.84
N ASN A 22 -2.99 5.02 -17.28
CA ASN A 22 -4.09 5.67 -16.55
C ASN A 22 -4.61 4.89 -15.32
N GLN A 23 -3.84 3.95 -14.78
CA GLN A 23 -4.16 3.26 -13.53
C GLN A 23 -3.29 3.82 -12.39
N PRO A 24 -3.87 4.65 -11.49
CA PRO A 24 -3.17 5.13 -10.31
C PRO A 24 -2.95 3.99 -9.31
N GLN A 25 -1.70 3.83 -8.90
CA GLN A 25 -1.30 2.86 -7.88
C GLN A 25 -0.47 3.56 -6.80
N LEU A 26 -0.83 3.29 -5.55
CA LEU A 26 -0.06 3.68 -4.37
C LEU A 26 0.60 2.44 -3.78
N THR A 27 1.86 2.55 -3.40
CA THR A 27 2.63 1.42 -2.87
C THR A 27 3.31 1.81 -1.56
N PHE A 28 3.11 1.00 -0.53
CA PHE A 28 3.86 1.07 0.72
C PHE A 28 4.94 -0.01 0.75
N GLU A 29 6.13 0.34 1.21
CA GLU A 29 7.26 -0.57 1.42
C GLU A 29 8.05 -0.14 2.66
N SER A 30 8.61 -1.09 3.43
CA SER A 30 9.47 -0.76 4.57
C SER A 30 10.66 0.11 4.16
N ASN A 31 10.99 1.15 4.95
CA ASN A 31 12.17 1.98 4.69
C ASN A 31 13.47 1.16 4.67
N ARG A 32 13.55 0.08 5.46
CA ARG A 32 14.72 -0.82 5.48
C ARG A 32 15.02 -1.41 4.10
N THR A 33 13.99 -1.79 3.34
CA THR A 33 14.17 -2.40 2.03
C THR A 33 14.24 -1.34 0.93
N ALA A 34 13.39 -0.33 1.00
CA ALA A 34 13.36 0.76 0.03
C ALA A 34 14.69 1.53 -0.03
N ALA A 35 15.27 1.91 1.11
CA ALA A 35 16.51 2.71 1.16
C ALA A 35 17.74 1.96 0.63
N ASN A 36 17.73 0.64 0.71
CA ASN A 36 18.85 -0.22 0.32
C ASN A 36 18.65 -0.90 -1.05
N GLY A 37 17.56 -0.57 -1.76
CA GLY A 37 17.20 -1.25 -3.01
C GLY A 37 16.99 -2.76 -2.86
N LEU A 38 16.65 -3.22 -1.65
CA LEU A 38 16.44 -4.63 -1.36
C LEU A 38 15.06 -5.08 -1.81
N LYS A 39 14.91 -6.39 -2.05
CA LYS A 39 13.63 -7.00 -2.42
C LYS A 39 12.74 -7.17 -1.20
N GLY A 40 12.04 -6.11 -0.81
CA GLY A 40 11.07 -6.13 0.29
C GLY A 40 9.65 -6.53 -0.11
N VAL A 41 8.85 -6.84 0.91
CA VAL A 41 7.39 -6.95 0.79
C VAL A 41 6.82 -5.55 0.55
N LYS A 42 5.85 -5.45 -0.35
CA LYS A 42 5.15 -4.21 -0.69
C LYS A 42 3.64 -4.42 -0.59
N VAL A 43 2.93 -3.38 -0.16
CA VAL A 43 1.47 -3.31 -0.18
C VAL A 43 1.07 -2.30 -1.26
N CYS A 44 0.51 -2.79 -2.35
CA CYS A 44 0.06 -2.01 -3.48
C CYS A 44 -1.46 -1.81 -3.44
N MET A 45 -1.91 -0.60 -3.70
CA MET A 45 -3.32 -0.24 -3.77
C MET A 45 -3.61 0.33 -5.14
N THR A 46 -4.57 -0.27 -5.85
CA THR A 46 -5.03 0.21 -7.15
C THR A 46 -6.51 0.55 -7.02
N GLU A 47 -6.86 1.80 -7.34
CA GLU A 47 -8.27 2.20 -7.37
C GLU A 47 -8.93 1.66 -8.65
N MET A 48 -10.08 1.01 -8.47
CA MET A 48 -10.99 0.59 -9.53
C MET A 48 -12.31 1.36 -9.37
N ASP A 49 -13.32 1.09 -10.20
CA ASP A 49 -14.59 1.83 -10.22
C ASP A 49 -15.26 1.94 -8.83
N ASP A 50 -15.67 0.81 -8.25
CA ASP A 50 -16.35 0.75 -6.94
C ASP A 50 -15.54 0.02 -5.85
N GLU A 51 -14.32 -0.36 -6.19
CA GLU A 51 -13.46 -1.16 -5.32
C GLU A 51 -12.03 -0.61 -5.29
N VAL A 52 -11.30 -0.99 -4.25
CA VAL A 52 -9.86 -0.80 -4.16
C VAL A 52 -9.24 -2.17 -4.07
N GLN A 53 -8.36 -2.48 -5.02
CA GLN A 53 -7.60 -3.72 -5.01
C GLN A 53 -6.34 -3.53 -4.17
N ILE A 54 -6.14 -4.41 -3.19
CA ILE A 54 -4.97 -4.45 -2.33
C ILE A 54 -4.16 -5.69 -2.67
N VAL A 55 -2.91 -5.50 -3.09
CA VAL A 55 -2.00 -6.59 -3.46
C VAL A 55 -0.78 -6.54 -2.56
N VAL A 56 -0.51 -7.62 -1.84
CA VAL A 56 0.76 -7.82 -1.16
C VAL A 56 1.67 -8.57 -2.11
N GLN A 57 2.85 -8.02 -2.38
CA GLN A 57 3.80 -8.63 -3.30
C GLN A 57 5.24 -8.51 -2.81
N THR A 58 6.08 -9.45 -3.24
CA THR A 58 7.53 -9.38 -3.04
C THR A 58 8.20 -9.64 -4.37
N ASN A 59 9.09 -8.75 -4.78
CA ASN A 59 9.83 -8.88 -6.04
C ASN A 59 8.93 -9.13 -7.28
N GLY A 60 7.75 -8.51 -7.30
CA GLY A 60 6.76 -8.68 -8.38
C GLY A 60 5.93 -9.97 -8.32
N THR A 61 6.18 -10.85 -7.35
CA THR A 61 5.34 -12.02 -7.08
C THR A 61 4.23 -11.64 -6.10
N GLU A 62 2.98 -11.83 -6.52
CA GLU A 62 1.80 -11.69 -5.66
C GLU A 62 1.83 -12.76 -4.56
N LEU A 63 1.74 -12.31 -3.30
CA LEU A 63 1.66 -13.16 -2.11
C LEU A 63 0.24 -13.26 -1.58
N ASP A 64 -0.51 -12.16 -1.69
CA ASP A 64 -1.88 -12.04 -1.21
C ASP A 64 -2.61 -10.94 -1.99
N LYS A 65 -3.92 -11.10 -2.16
CA LYS A 65 -4.76 -10.18 -2.92
C LYS A 65 -6.15 -10.10 -2.32
N GLU A 66 -6.58 -8.88 -2.08
CA GLU A 66 -7.90 -8.56 -1.56
C GLU A 66 -8.58 -7.49 -2.42
N CYS A 67 -9.90 -7.56 -2.57
CA CYS A 67 -10.71 -6.50 -3.17
C CYS A 67 -11.60 -5.91 -2.07
N TRP A 68 -11.45 -4.61 -1.82
CA TRP A 68 -12.20 -3.91 -0.78
C TRP A 68 -13.23 -3.00 -1.43
N LYS A 69 -14.49 -3.15 -1.01
CA LYS A 69 -15.54 -2.19 -1.37
C LYS A 69 -15.17 -0.80 -0.85
N LYS A 70 -15.42 0.24 -1.65
CA LYS A 70 -15.30 1.62 -1.18
C LYS A 70 -16.28 1.85 -0.03
N THR A 71 -15.75 2.05 1.17
CA THR A 71 -16.50 2.42 2.37
C THR A 71 -16.29 3.91 2.67
N ASP A 72 -16.80 4.39 3.81
CA ASP A 72 -16.44 5.74 4.23
C ASP A 72 -14.93 5.89 4.41
N ARG A 73 -14.47 7.13 4.20
CA ARG A 73 -13.05 7.45 4.16
C ARG A 73 -12.32 7.07 5.45
N ALA A 74 -12.94 7.18 6.62
CA ALA A 74 -12.26 6.91 7.89
C ALA A 74 -12.01 5.41 8.07
N GLN A 75 -13.01 4.58 7.78
CA GLN A 75 -12.88 3.12 7.83
C GLN A 75 -11.81 2.61 6.86
N PHE A 76 -11.84 3.09 5.62
CA PHE A 76 -10.85 2.68 4.61
C PHE A 76 -9.41 2.99 5.07
N LEU A 77 -9.19 4.19 5.61
CA LEU A 77 -7.87 4.59 6.08
C LEU A 77 -7.39 3.81 7.29
N TRP A 78 -8.30 3.51 8.23
CA TRP A 78 -7.99 2.65 9.37
C TRP A 78 -7.58 1.24 8.91
N ALA A 79 -8.32 0.67 7.97
CA ALA A 79 -8.03 -0.65 7.40
C ALA A 79 -6.66 -0.67 6.68
N ILE A 80 -6.37 0.34 5.86
CA ILE A 80 -5.06 0.44 5.18
C ILE A 80 -3.91 0.58 6.15
N ARG A 81 -4.05 1.42 7.18
CA ARG A 81 -3.04 1.55 8.24
C ARG A 81 -2.79 0.20 8.92
N GLY A 82 -3.87 -0.52 9.29
CA GLY A 82 -3.78 -1.84 9.89
C GLY A 82 -3.11 -2.88 9.00
N LYS A 83 -3.46 -2.92 7.70
CA LYS A 83 -2.84 -3.82 6.71
C LYS A 83 -1.35 -3.52 6.55
N CYS A 84 -0.96 -2.25 6.40
CA CYS A 84 0.45 -1.86 6.27
C CYS A 84 1.24 -2.21 7.53
N GLN A 85 0.70 -1.92 8.72
CA GLN A 85 1.35 -2.28 9.99
C GLN A 85 1.54 -3.80 10.10
N LYS A 86 0.50 -4.59 9.82
CA LYS A 86 0.58 -6.06 9.88
C LYS A 86 1.64 -6.64 8.93
N ILE A 87 1.81 -6.06 7.75
CA ILE A 87 2.67 -6.65 6.70
C ILE A 87 4.09 -6.09 6.73
N LEU A 88 4.27 -4.82 7.06
CA LEU A 88 5.54 -4.10 6.86
C LEU A 88 6.33 -3.87 8.15
N THR A 89 5.71 -4.02 9.32
CA THR A 89 6.36 -3.76 10.63
C THR A 89 6.50 -4.99 11.51
N GLN A 90 6.32 -6.20 10.96
CA GLN A 90 6.62 -7.45 11.67
C GLN A 90 8.12 -7.79 11.62
#